data_AF-A0A962FXI4-F1
#
_entry.id   AF-A0A962FXI4-F1
#
_cell.length_a   1.000
_cell.length_b   1.000
_cell.length_c   1.000
_cell.angle_alpha   90.00
_cell.angle_beta   90.00
_cell.angle_gamma   90.00
#
_symmetry.space_group_name_H-M   'P 1'
#
loop_
_entity.id
_entity.type
_entity.pdbx_description
1 polymer ?
#
loop_
_entity_poly.entity_id
_entity_poly.type
_entity_poly.pdbx_seq_one_letter_code
_entity_poly.pdbx_strand_id
1 'polypeptide(L)'
;MNSKHRKPLPGTVHDYFDAREAVEAIRSGAWDRLSYTARIHAENLVRCCDPALLDDCLRQIVERRRDLDFPWFPARVVCHDILGQTALVDLAGLRDAIADQGGDPAAVNPVVPTQLIVDHSL
;
A
#
# COMPACT_ATOMS: atom_id res chain seq x y z
N MET A 1 -2.17 9.77 -7.24
CA MET A 1 -3.18 8.70 -7.11
C MET A 1 -3.76 8.45 -8.49
N ASN A 2 -3.86 7.18 -8.90
CA ASN A 2 -4.13 6.84 -10.29
C ASN A 2 -5.59 7.10 -10.67
N SER A 3 -5.85 7.25 -11.97
CA SER A 3 -7.20 7.49 -12.52
C SER A 3 -7.60 6.54 -13.65
N LYS A 4 -6.64 5.99 -14.40
CA LYS A 4 -6.85 5.18 -15.63
C LYS A 4 -7.83 4.00 -15.47
N HIS A 5 -7.89 3.39 -14.29
CA HIS A 5 -8.75 2.23 -13.99
C HIS A 5 -9.73 2.48 -12.84
N ARG A 6 -9.99 3.75 -12.50
CA ARG A 6 -10.95 4.10 -11.45
C ARG A 6 -12.36 4.09 -12.04
N LYS A 7 -13.27 3.34 -11.42
CA LYS A 7 -14.65 3.17 -11.87
C LYS A 7 -15.62 3.42 -10.71
N PRO A 8 -16.82 3.98 -10.97
CA PRO A 8 -17.85 4.11 -9.94
C PRO A 8 -18.33 2.73 -9.50
N LEU A 9 -18.54 2.55 -8.20
CA LEU A 9 -19.12 1.35 -7.63
C LEU A 9 -20.66 1.47 -7.69
N PRO A 10 -21.37 0.64 -8.48
CA PRO A 10 -22.80 0.80 -8.73
C PRO A 10 -23.64 0.83 -7.45
N GLY A 11 -24.56 1.79 -7.37
CA GLY A 11 -25.46 1.96 -6.22
C GLY A 11 -24.80 2.61 -4.99
N THR A 12 -23.58 3.14 -5.12
CA THR A 12 -22.88 3.84 -4.03
C THR A 12 -22.29 5.17 -4.52
N VAL A 13 -21.83 6.00 -3.59
CA VAL A 13 -21.06 7.22 -3.88
C VAL A 13 -19.56 6.95 -4.01
N HIS A 14 -19.16 5.68 -3.98
CA HIS A 14 -17.75 5.28 -3.93
C HIS A 14 -17.26 4.87 -5.32
N ASP A 15 -15.94 4.90 -5.47
CA ASP A 15 -15.23 4.36 -6.62
C ASP A 15 -14.38 3.16 -6.20
N TYR A 16 -14.00 2.35 -7.18
CA TYR A 16 -13.02 1.28 -7.02
C TYR A 16 -12.02 1.29 -8.17
N PHE A 17 -10.88 0.63 -7.97
CA PHE A 17 -9.87 0.43 -9.01
C PHE A 17 -10.06 -0.94 -9.65
N ASP A 18 -10.35 -0.97 -10.96
CA ASP A 18 -10.57 -2.20 -11.72
C ASP A 18 -9.24 -2.87 -12.06
N ALA A 19 -8.72 -3.63 -11.10
CA ALA A 19 -7.48 -4.38 -11.26
C ALA A 19 -7.58 -5.47 -12.33
N ARG A 20 -8.79 -5.98 -12.61
CA ARG A 20 -9.01 -6.96 -13.68
C ARG A 20 -8.74 -6.31 -15.03
N GLU A 21 -9.36 -5.17 -15.30
CA GLU A 21 -9.13 -4.43 -16.54
C GLU A 21 -7.64 -4.11 -16.74
N ALA A 22 -6.96 -3.65 -15.69
CA ALA A 22 -5.54 -3.36 -15.75
C ALA A 22 -4.68 -4.59 -16.09
N VAL A 23 -4.95 -5.74 -15.46
CA VAL A 23 -4.24 -7.00 -15.71
C VAL A 23 -4.52 -7.54 -17.11
N GLU A 24 -5.78 -7.50 -17.56
CA GLU A 24 -6.18 -7.96 -18.89
C GLU A 24 -5.55 -7.11 -20.01
N ALA A 25 -5.29 -5.83 -19.75
CA ALA A 25 -4.54 -4.96 -20.66
C ALA A 25 -3.05 -5.35 -20.79
N ILE A 26 -2.47 -6.00 -19.78
CA ILE A 26 -1.09 -6.55 -19.85
C ILE A 26 -1.08 -7.86 -20.63
N ARG A 27 -2.00 -8.77 -20.32
CA ARG A 27 -2.14 -10.06 -21.00
C ARG A 27 -3.56 -10.57 -20.87
N SER A 28 -4.21 -10.78 -22.01
CA SER A 28 -5.56 -11.33 -22.07
C SER A 28 -5.63 -12.73 -21.43
N GLY A 29 -6.66 -12.95 -20.60
CA GLY A 29 -6.91 -14.18 -19.85
C GLY A 29 -5.99 -14.37 -18.64
N ALA A 30 -5.17 -13.37 -18.28
CA ALA A 30 -4.26 -13.48 -17.14
C ALA A 30 -4.99 -13.40 -15.80
N TRP A 31 -6.04 -12.58 -15.69
CA TRP A 31 -6.71 -12.35 -14.41
C TRP A 31 -7.25 -13.64 -13.80
N ASP A 32 -7.88 -14.47 -14.61
CA ASP A 32 -8.51 -15.71 -14.15
C ASP A 32 -7.47 -16.75 -13.68
N ARG A 33 -6.21 -16.60 -14.10
CA ARG A 33 -5.09 -17.45 -13.67
C ARG A 33 -4.37 -16.93 -12.43
N LEU A 34 -4.59 -15.67 -12.03
CA LEU A 34 -3.99 -15.11 -10.83
C LEU A 34 -4.57 -15.73 -9.55
N SER A 35 -3.69 -16.05 -8.60
CA SER A 35 -4.10 -16.39 -7.24
C SER A 35 -4.82 -15.19 -6.58
N TYR A 36 -5.63 -15.46 -5.57
CA TYR A 36 -6.35 -14.39 -4.88
C TYR A 36 -5.40 -13.35 -4.26
N THR A 37 -4.27 -13.80 -3.71
CA THR A 37 -3.21 -12.93 -3.20
C THR A 37 -2.61 -12.04 -4.28
N ALA A 38 -2.34 -12.59 -5.48
CA ALA A 38 -1.83 -11.81 -6.60
C ALA A 38 -2.83 -10.73 -7.07
N ARG A 39 -4.14 -11.00 -7.00
CA ARG A 39 -5.19 -10.01 -7.31
C ARG A 39 -5.19 -8.83 -6.32
N ILE A 40 -4.93 -9.10 -5.04
CA ILE A 40 -4.80 -8.04 -4.01
C ILE A 40 -3.57 -7.17 -4.30
N HIS A 41 -2.43 -7.77 -4.63
CA HIS A 41 -1.22 -7.01 -5.01
C HIS A 41 -1.43 -6.21 -6.29
N ALA A 42 -2.11 -6.77 -7.30
CA ALA A 42 -2.43 -6.06 -8.52
C ALA A 42 -3.32 -4.82 -8.26
N GLU A 43 -4.37 -4.93 -7.45
CA GLU A 43 -5.20 -3.77 -7.06
C GLU A 43 -4.36 -2.69 -6.38
N ASN A 44 -3.50 -3.10 -5.44
CA ASN A 44 -2.67 -2.18 -4.68
C ASN A 44 -1.76 -1.36 -5.60
N LEU A 45 -1.14 -2.01 -6.59
CA LEU A 45 -0.35 -1.35 -7.61
C LEU A 45 -1.20 -0.42 -8.47
N VAL A 46 -2.35 -0.87 -8.95
CA VAL A 46 -3.25 -0.07 -9.79
C VAL A 46 -3.70 1.21 -9.07
N ARG A 47 -3.93 1.15 -7.76
CA ARG A 47 -4.35 2.31 -6.96
C ARG A 47 -3.21 3.26 -6.57
N CYS A 48 -2.04 2.73 -6.20
CA CYS A 48 -0.99 3.48 -5.50
C CYS A 48 0.35 3.58 -6.25
N CYS A 49 0.65 2.67 -7.17
CA CYS A 49 1.93 2.70 -7.90
C CYS A 49 2.02 3.95 -8.79
N ASP A 50 3.23 4.45 -9.01
CA ASP A 50 3.50 5.45 -10.03
C ASP A 50 2.95 4.97 -11.39
N PRO A 51 2.09 5.75 -12.07
CA PRO A 51 1.59 5.41 -13.40
C PRO A 51 2.69 4.99 -14.39
N ALA A 52 3.89 5.59 -14.30
CA ALA A 52 5.00 5.28 -15.18
C ALA A 52 5.59 3.87 -14.96
N LEU A 53 5.44 3.31 -13.75
CA LEU A 53 5.96 1.99 -13.38
C LEU A 53 4.89 0.90 -13.36
N LEU A 54 3.61 1.29 -13.44
CA LEU A 54 2.47 0.39 -13.21
C LEU A 54 2.50 -0.85 -14.11
N ASP A 55 2.68 -0.67 -15.42
CA ASP A 55 2.61 -1.78 -16.38
C ASP A 55 3.75 -2.79 -16.15
N ASP A 56 4.95 -2.30 -15.83
CA ASP A 56 6.10 -3.15 -15.53
C ASP A 56 5.94 -3.90 -14.21
N CYS A 57 5.42 -3.24 -13.17
CA CYS A 57 5.09 -3.89 -11.89
C CYS A 57 4.00 -4.96 -12.06
N LEU A 58 2.94 -4.67 -12.83
CA LEU A 58 1.87 -5.64 -13.10
C LEU A 58 2.40 -6.84 -13.90
N ARG A 59 3.34 -6.61 -14.83
CA ARG A 59 3.98 -7.69 -15.59
C ARG A 59 4.74 -8.66 -14.69
N GLN A 60 5.36 -8.19 -13.61
CA GLN A 60 5.99 -9.07 -12.61
C GLN A 60 4.98 -10.07 -12.02
N ILE A 61 3.77 -9.62 -11.69
CA ILE A 61 2.70 -10.45 -11.14
C ILE A 61 2.13 -11.40 -12.20
N VAL A 62 1.78 -10.85 -13.37
CA VAL A 62 1.14 -11.57 -14.48
C VAL A 62 2.02 -12.69 -15.03
N GLU A 63 3.31 -12.43 -15.15
CA GLU A 63 4.28 -13.36 -15.73
C GLU A 63 5.06 -14.16 -14.67
N ARG A 64 4.79 -13.90 -13.38
CA ARG A 64 5.50 -14.50 -12.23
C ARG A 64 7.01 -14.28 -12.29
N ARG A 65 7.43 -13.08 -12.69
CA ARG A 65 8.84 -12.68 -12.77
C ARG A 65 9.33 -12.10 -11.44
N ARG A 66 10.65 -11.93 -11.35
CA ARG A 66 11.37 -11.43 -10.17
C ARG A 66 12.56 -10.54 -10.56
N ASP A 67 12.48 -9.92 -11.72
CA ASP A 67 13.55 -9.06 -12.26
C ASP A 67 13.41 -7.60 -11.84
N LEU A 68 12.23 -7.21 -11.32
CA LEU A 68 11.93 -5.88 -10.83
C LEU A 68 11.20 -5.97 -9.48
N ASP A 69 11.72 -5.26 -8.48
CA ASP A 69 11.00 -5.03 -7.23
C ASP A 69 9.89 -3.99 -7.45
N PHE A 70 8.75 -4.17 -6.78
CA PHE A 70 7.61 -3.26 -6.88
C PHE A 70 7.09 -2.86 -5.51
N PRO A 71 6.48 -1.67 -5.39
CA PRO A 71 6.03 -1.17 -4.09
C PRO A 71 4.79 -1.89 -3.59
N TRP A 72 4.64 -1.93 -2.27
CA TRP A 72 3.46 -2.41 -1.58
C TRP A 72 3.00 -1.39 -0.55
N PHE A 73 1.71 -1.02 -0.61
CA PHE A 73 1.11 0.02 0.21
C PHE A 73 0.05 -0.59 1.13
N PRO A 74 0.42 -1.07 2.34
CA PRO A 74 -0.53 -1.68 3.26
C PRO A 74 -1.61 -0.67 3.67
N ALA A 75 -2.85 -1.14 3.83
CA ALA A 75 -3.97 -0.28 4.22
C ALA A 75 -3.93 0.16 5.70
N ARG A 76 -3.23 -0.61 6.55
CA ARG A 76 -3.02 -0.33 7.98
C ARG A 76 -1.82 -1.08 8.51
N VAL A 77 -1.31 -0.66 9.66
CA VAL A 77 -0.26 -1.34 10.42
C VAL A 77 -0.83 -1.77 11.76
N VAL A 78 -0.52 -2.99 12.19
CA VAL A 78 -0.82 -3.50 13.53
C VAL A 78 0.51 -3.81 14.19
N CYS A 79 0.81 -3.09 15.27
CA CYS A 79 1.99 -3.32 16.09
C CYS A 79 1.57 -4.11 17.32
N HIS A 80 2.32 -5.17 17.64
CA HIS A 80 2.24 -5.77 18.96
C HIS A 80 3.04 -4.94 19.97
N ASP A 81 2.76 -5.09 21.26
CA ASP A 81 3.33 -4.36 22.39
C ASP A 81 4.82 -3.95 22.28
N ILE A 82 5.76 -4.90 22.29
CA ILE A 82 7.21 -4.62 22.38
C ILE A 82 7.70 -3.88 21.14
N LEU A 83 7.40 -4.39 19.94
CA LEU A 83 7.84 -3.74 18.70
C LEU A 83 7.11 -2.41 18.47
N GLY A 84 5.87 -2.30 18.91
CA GLY A 84 5.09 -1.08 18.86
C GLY A 84 5.64 0.01 19.77
N GLN A 85 6.14 -0.36 20.95
CA GLN A 85 6.82 0.58 21.84
C GLN A 85 8.10 1.12 21.20
N THR A 86 8.93 0.26 20.58
CA THR A 86 10.13 0.71 19.85
C THR A 86 9.76 1.69 18.73
N ALA A 87 8.74 1.36 17.93
CA ALA A 87 8.27 2.25 16.86
C ALA A 87 7.77 3.62 17.39
N LEU A 88 7.15 3.67 18.58
CA LEU A 88 6.74 4.92 19.22
C LEU A 88 7.93 5.74 19.72
N VAL A 89 8.97 5.09 20.24
CA VAL A 89 10.21 5.77 20.64
C VAL A 89 10.91 6.37 19.42
N ASP A 90 10.98 5.64 18.31
CA ASP A 90 11.53 6.15 17.05
C ASP A 90 10.73 7.36 16.54
N LEU A 91 9.40 7.29 16.61
CA LEU A 91 8.53 8.41 16.24
C LEU A 91 8.79 9.66 17.10
N ALA A 92 8.99 9.48 18.41
CA ALA A 92 9.34 10.57 19.32
C ALA A 92 10.71 11.17 18.97
N GLY A 93 11.73 10.33 18.72
CA GLY A 93 13.06 10.80 18.32
C GLY A 93 13.05 11.56 16.99
N LEU A 94 12.25 11.12 16.01
CA LEU A 94 12.06 11.85 14.75
C LEU A 94 11.40 13.22 14.96
N ARG A 95 10.46 13.34 15.90
CA ARG A 95 9.84 14.60 16.26
C ARG A 95 10.82 15.58 16.87
N ASP A 96 11.65 15.10 17.80
CA ASP A 96 12.70 15.91 18.43
C ASP A 96 13.70 16.40 17.36
N ALA A 97 14.13 15.50 16.45
CA ALA A 97 15.05 15.86 15.37
C ALA A 97 14.49 16.91 14.40
N ILE A 98 13.17 16.88 14.11
CA ILE A 98 12.51 17.90 13.29
C ILE A 98 12.40 19.23 14.04
N ALA A 99 12.09 19.20 15.35
CA ALA A 99 12.02 20.40 16.20
C ALA A 99 13.38 21.12 16.25
N ASP A 100 14.47 20.37 16.46
CA ASP A 100 15.83 20.89 16.54
C ASP A 100 16.28 21.57 15.23
N GLN A 101 15.72 21.14 14.10
CA GLN A 101 15.95 21.75 12.78
C GLN A 101 14.99 22.90 12.46
N GLY A 102 14.13 23.30 13.41
CA GLY A 102 13.15 24.38 13.26
C GLY A 102 11.91 24.02 12.43
N GLY A 103 11.67 22.73 12.17
CA GLY A 103 10.48 22.23 11.51
C GLY A 103 9.31 22.03 12.47
N ASP A 104 8.15 21.64 11.93
CA ASP A 104 6.96 21.28 12.72
C ASP A 104 6.96 19.78 13.09
N PRO A 105 7.12 19.41 14.38
CA PRO A 105 7.11 18.01 14.80
C PRO A 105 5.75 17.33 14.54
N ALA A 106 4.66 18.09 14.45
CA ALA A 106 3.34 17.54 14.12
C ALA A 106 3.25 17.07 12.66
N ALA A 107 4.23 17.37 11.81
CA ALA A 107 4.34 16.77 10.47
C ALA A 107 4.77 15.29 10.52
N VAL A 108 5.37 14.83 11.62
CA VAL A 108 5.79 13.43 11.80
C VAL A 108 4.66 12.63 12.43
N ASN A 109 3.90 11.93 11.58
CA ASN A 109 2.79 11.06 11.98
C ASN A 109 2.69 9.82 11.07
N PRO A 110 2.12 8.71 11.57
CA PRO A 110 1.78 7.56 10.73
C PRO A 110 0.84 7.96 9.58
N VAL A 111 1.21 7.59 8.35
CA VAL A 111 0.44 7.94 7.14
C VAL A 111 -0.71 6.98 6.84
N VAL A 112 -0.76 5.84 7.53
CA VAL A 112 -1.84 4.86 7.47
C VAL A 112 -2.35 4.57 8.89
N PRO A 113 -3.61 4.14 9.03
CA PRO A 113 -4.15 3.72 10.32
C PRO A 113 -3.20 2.73 11.01
N THR A 114 -2.82 3.05 12.24
CA THR A 114 -1.88 2.24 13.03
C THR A 114 -2.53 1.89 14.35
N GLN A 115 -2.47 0.60 14.72
CA GLN A 115 -3.05 0.09 15.96
C GLN A 115 -1.96 -0.59 16.78
N LEU A 116 -1.81 -0.18 18.04
CA LEU A 116 -0.98 -0.87 19.02
C LEU A 116 -1.87 -1.82 19.83
N ILE A 117 -1.52 -3.10 19.85
CA ILE A 117 -2.20 -4.10 20.67
C ILE A 117 -1.32 -4.42 21.87
N VAL A 118 -1.86 -4.16 23.07
CA VAL A 118 -1.23 -4.46 24.36
C VAL A 118 -1.98 -5.63 24.97
N ASP A 119 -1.50 -6.84 24.68
CA ASP A 119 -2.12 -8.10 25.08
C ASP A 119 -1.18 -9.05 25.83
N HIS A 120 0.13 -8.76 25.86
CA HIS A 120 1.15 -9.55 26.53
C HIS A 120 1.87 -8.80 27.67
N SER A 121 1.33 -7.66 28.09
CA SER A 121 1.84 -6.91 29.25
C SER A 121 1.17 -7.44 30.53
N LEU A 122 1.98 -7.99 31.44
CA LEU A 122 1.60 -8.34 32.81
C LEU A 122 1.60 -7.10 33.72
#